data_AF-A0A2E3HJH0-F1
#
_entry.id   AF-A0A2E3HJH0-F1
#
_cell.length_a   1.000
_cell.length_b   1.000
_cell.length_c   1.000
_cell.angle_alpha   90.00
_cell.angle_beta   90.00
_cell.angle_gamma   90.00
#
_symmetry.space_group_name_H-M   'P 1'
#
loop_
_entity.id
_entity.type
_entity.pdbx_description
1 polymer ?
#
loop_
_entity_poly.entity_id
_entity_poly.type
_entity_poly.pdbx_seq_one_letter_code
_entity_poly.pdbx_strand_id
1 'polypeptide(L)'
;MYQRILVPVDGSQGALNALEHAARLQQDNDALKEYASSVADQAKQLATKAGARNVRAFVKGGRPSRAIIRFAKDNNVDLIVMGSRGTSGDVDGYFLGSVSQRVASLASCPVLIV
;
A
#
# COMPACT_ATOMS: atom_id res chain seq x y z
N MET A 1 -2.52 3.45 8.99
CA MET A 1 -3.62 4.32 8.54
C MET A 1 -4.82 3.99 9.40
N TYR A 2 -5.39 4.97 10.10
CA TYR A 2 -6.44 4.76 11.09
C TYR A 2 -7.81 4.95 10.41
N GLN A 3 -8.73 4.00 10.58
CA GLN A 3 -10.08 4.09 9.98
C GLN A 3 -11.13 4.64 10.94
N ARG A 4 -10.84 4.63 12.25
CA ARG A 4 -11.73 5.12 13.30
C ARG A 4 -10.86 5.88 14.28
N ILE A 5 -11.08 7.18 14.37
CA ILE A 5 -10.36 8.09 15.26
C ILE A 5 -11.36 8.58 16.30
N LEU A 6 -11.12 8.27 17.57
CA LEU A 6 -11.88 8.81 18.68
C LEU A 6 -11.19 10.09 19.15
N VAL A 7 -11.92 11.21 19.15
CA VAL A 7 -11.42 12.48 19.68
C VAL A 7 -12.32 12.88 20.86
N PRO A 8 -11.86 12.75 22.11
CA PRO A 8 -12.59 13.28 23.25
C PRO A 8 -12.54 14.82 23.23
N VAL A 9 -13.69 15.46 23.45
CA VAL A 9 -13.82 16.93 23.46
C VAL A 9 -14.43 17.41 24.78
N ASP A 10 -13.78 18.38 25.41
CA ASP A 10 -14.20 19.02 26.67
C ASP A 10 -14.51 20.52 26.51
N GLY A 11 -14.44 21.04 25.27
CA GLY A 11 -14.65 22.45 24.93
C GLY A 11 -13.39 23.33 25.02
N SER A 12 -12.25 22.79 25.47
CA SER A 12 -10.99 23.53 25.52
C SER A 12 -10.40 23.76 24.11
N GLN A 13 -9.57 24.80 23.97
CA GLN A 13 -8.86 25.06 22.72
C GLN A 13 -7.95 23.88 22.31
N GLY A 14 -7.36 23.19 23.29
CA GLY A 14 -6.54 21.99 23.04
C GLY A 14 -7.35 20.85 22.41
N ALA A 15 -8.56 20.62 22.92
CA ALA A 15 -9.47 19.61 22.36
C ALA A 15 -9.96 19.97 20.95
N LEU A 16 -10.23 21.25 20.67
CA LEU A 16 -10.60 21.73 19.33
C LEU A 16 -9.46 21.57 18.32
N ASN A 17 -8.22 21.90 18.72
CA ASN A 17 -7.04 21.70 17.86
C ASN A 17 -6.83 20.21 17.54
N ALA A 18 -7.06 19.31 18.51
CA ALA A 18 -6.99 17.87 18.30
C ALA A 18 -8.07 17.38 17.32
N LEU A 19 -9.28 17.95 17.37
CA LEU A 19 -10.36 17.69 16.43
C LEU A 19 -9.97 18.10 15.00
N GLU A 20 -9.44 19.32 14.81
CA GLU A 20 -8.97 19.78 13.50
C GLU A 20 -7.86 18.88 12.93
N HIS A 21 -6.93 18.44 13.79
CA HIS A 21 -5.86 17.55 13.37
C HIS A 21 -6.39 16.17 12.95
N ALA A 22 -7.34 15.61 13.70
CA ALA A 22 -8.01 14.37 13.33
C ALA A 22 -8.78 14.49 11.99
N ALA A 23 -9.45 15.62 11.75
CA ALA A 23 -10.14 15.89 10.50
C ALA A 23 -9.17 15.95 9.30
N ARG A 24 -8.01 16.62 9.44
CA ARG A 24 -6.96 16.63 8.41
C ARG A 24 -6.41 15.24 8.14
N LEU A 25 -6.12 14.46 9.20
CA LEU A 25 -5.68 13.07 9.07
C LEU A 25 -6.70 12.20 8.32
N GLN A 26 -7.99 12.52 8.41
CA GLN A 26 -9.05 11.83 7.66
C GLN A 26 -9.09 12.30 6.19
N GLN A 27 -9.08 13.61 5.93
CA GLN A 27 -9.10 14.16 4.56
C GLN A 27 -7.90 13.73 3.73
N ASP A 28 -6.69 13.75 4.31
CA ASP A 28 -5.48 13.29 3.63
C ASP A 28 -5.57 11.80 3.28
N ASN A 29 -6.22 10.99 4.13
CA ASN A 29 -6.43 9.57 3.85
C ASN A 29 -7.44 9.34 2.72
N ASP A 30 -8.50 10.14 2.62
CA ASP A 30 -9.52 9.98 1.58
C ASP A 30 -8.95 10.29 0.20
N ALA A 31 -8.22 11.40 0.06
CA ALA A 31 -7.53 11.75 -1.19
C ALA A 31 -6.47 10.71 -1.58
N LEU A 32 -5.65 10.24 -0.62
CA LEU A 32 -4.68 9.18 -0.85
C LEU A 32 -5.34 7.86 -1.28
N LYS A 33 -6.50 7.53 -0.70
CA LYS A 33 -7.23 6.31 -1.01
C LYS A 33 -7.86 6.38 -2.39
N GLU A 34 -8.42 7.51 -2.78
CA GLU A 34 -8.95 7.74 -4.13
C GLU A 34 -7.83 7.63 -5.17
N TYR A 35 -6.70 8.29 -4.95
CA TYR A 35 -5.52 8.16 -5.79
C TYR A 35 -5.04 6.71 -5.89
N ALA A 36 -4.86 6.02 -4.76
CA ALA A 36 -4.43 4.62 -4.74
C ALA A 36 -5.42 3.69 -5.46
N SER A 37 -6.72 3.97 -5.37
CA SER A 37 -7.76 3.20 -6.06
C SER A 37 -7.68 3.41 -7.56
N SER A 38 -7.48 4.65 -8.02
CA SER A 38 -7.29 4.94 -9.45
C SER A 38 -6.06 4.24 -10.05
N VAL A 39 -4.94 4.21 -9.33
CA VAL A 39 -3.73 3.47 -9.75
C VAL A 39 -4.01 1.97 -9.83
N ALA A 40 -4.71 1.42 -8.84
CA ALA A 40 -5.07 0.01 -8.81
C ALA A 40 -6.01 -0.39 -9.97
N ASP A 41 -6.96 0.47 -10.32
CA ASP A 41 -7.87 0.28 -11.45
C ASP A 41 -7.15 0.38 -12.80
N GLN A 42 -6.25 1.34 -12.97
CA GLN A 42 -5.40 1.45 -14.15
C GLN A 42 -4.53 0.19 -14.34
N ALA A 43 -3.90 -0.29 -13.26
CA ALA A 43 -3.11 -1.52 -13.31
C ALA A 43 -3.96 -2.74 -13.70
N LYS A 44 -5.19 -2.85 -13.17
CA LYS A 44 -6.14 -3.90 -13.55
C LYS A 44 -6.49 -3.84 -15.04
N GLN A 45 -6.72 -2.66 -15.58
CA GLN A 45 -7.01 -2.48 -17.01
C GLN A 45 -5.81 -2.88 -17.87
N LEU A 46 -4.59 -2.50 -17.50
CA LEU A 46 -3.36 -2.88 -18.20
C LEU A 46 -3.17 -4.40 -18.21
N ALA A 47 -3.32 -5.06 -17.06
CA ALA A 47 -3.23 -6.52 -16.96
C ALA A 47 -4.27 -7.23 -17.84
N THR A 48 -5.50 -6.71 -17.85
CA THR A 48 -6.59 -7.26 -18.69
C THR A 48 -6.28 -7.10 -20.18
N LYS A 49 -5.76 -5.92 -20.60
CA LYS A 49 -5.31 -5.68 -21.99
C LYS A 49 -4.14 -6.57 -22.40
N ALA A 50 -3.27 -6.93 -21.46
CA ALA A 50 -2.17 -7.87 -21.67
C ALA A 50 -2.62 -9.35 -21.71
N GLY A 51 -3.92 -9.63 -21.55
CA GLY A 51 -4.50 -10.98 -21.67
C GLY A 51 -4.75 -11.71 -20.35
N ALA A 52 -4.52 -11.07 -19.18
CA ALA A 52 -4.82 -11.68 -17.89
C ALA A 52 -6.33 -11.84 -17.67
N ARG A 53 -6.74 -12.98 -17.12
CA ARG A 53 -8.13 -13.29 -16.77
C ARG A 53 -8.33 -13.20 -15.25
N ASN A 54 -9.56 -12.93 -14.81
CA ASN A 54 -9.95 -12.89 -13.39
C ASN A 54 -9.13 -11.90 -12.52
N VAL A 55 -8.80 -10.73 -13.07
CA VAL A 55 -7.97 -9.73 -12.39
C VAL A 55 -8.72 -9.04 -11.26
N ARG A 56 -8.14 -9.04 -10.06
CA ARG A 56 -8.61 -8.28 -8.88
C ARG A 56 -7.54 -7.29 -8.45
N ALA A 57 -7.97 -6.10 -8.04
CA ALA A 57 -7.08 -5.05 -7.53
C ALA A 57 -7.43 -4.74 -6.07
N PHE A 58 -6.41 -4.45 -5.26
CA PHE A 58 -6.57 -4.22 -3.83
C PHE A 58 -5.74 -3.03 -3.37
N VAL A 59 -6.34 -2.14 -2.58
CA VAL A 59 -5.64 -1.08 -1.88
C VAL A 59 -5.47 -1.47 -0.41
N LYS A 60 -4.23 -1.45 0.09
CA LYS A 60 -3.90 -1.80 1.48
C LYS A 60 -3.09 -0.68 2.13
N GLY A 61 -3.50 -0.27 3.32
CA GLY A 61 -2.75 0.70 4.13
C GLY A 61 -1.69 0.03 5.01
N GLY A 62 -0.64 0.78 5.35
CA GLY A 62 0.43 0.34 6.25
C GLY A 62 1.80 0.31 5.58
N ARG A 63 2.78 -0.35 6.22
CA ARG A 63 4.13 -0.50 5.65
C ARG A 63 4.08 -1.46 4.45
N PRO A 64 4.52 -1.06 3.24
CA PRO A 64 4.31 -1.82 2.00
C PRO A 64 4.75 -3.29 2.08
N SER A 65 5.99 -3.55 2.51
CA SER A 65 6.52 -4.92 2.60
C SER A 65 5.68 -5.82 3.53
N ARG A 66 5.28 -5.31 4.71
CA ARG A 66 4.41 -6.04 5.64
C ARG A 66 3.02 -6.30 5.06
N ALA A 67 2.46 -5.30 4.38
CA ALA A 67 1.15 -5.43 3.75
C ALA A 67 1.16 -6.50 2.64
N ILE A 68 2.19 -6.51 1.80
CA ILE A 68 2.36 -7.50 0.72
C ILE A 68 2.51 -8.91 1.30
N ILE A 69 3.46 -9.11 2.24
CA ILE A 69 3.71 -10.42 2.85
C ILE A 69 2.47 -10.97 3.54
N ARG A 70 1.79 -10.12 4.33
CA ARG A 70 0.55 -10.52 5.01
C ARG A 70 -0.55 -10.84 4.02
N PHE A 71 -0.74 -10.02 2.99
CA PHE A 71 -1.77 -10.27 1.99
C PHE A 71 -1.54 -11.59 1.25
N ALA A 72 -0.30 -11.87 0.84
CA ALA A 72 0.07 -13.10 0.18
C ALA A 72 -0.23 -14.33 1.05
N LYS A 73 0.14 -14.26 2.35
CA LYS A 73 -0.16 -15.31 3.33
C LYS A 73 -1.66 -15.49 3.55
N ASP A 74 -2.40 -14.41 3.80
CA ASP A 74 -3.83 -14.44 4.12
C ASP A 74 -4.69 -14.89 2.92
N ASN A 75 -4.16 -14.83 1.69
CA ASN A 75 -4.87 -15.21 0.46
C ASN A 75 -4.28 -16.43 -0.26
N ASN A 76 -3.34 -17.15 0.38
CA ASN A 76 -2.66 -18.31 -0.21
C ASN A 76 -2.12 -18.03 -1.62
N VAL A 77 -1.39 -16.93 -1.79
CA VAL A 77 -0.80 -16.55 -3.08
C VAL A 77 0.40 -17.47 -3.39
N ASP A 78 0.40 -18.05 -4.59
CA ASP A 78 1.44 -18.99 -5.03
C ASP A 78 2.74 -18.32 -5.50
N LEU A 79 2.68 -17.08 -5.99
CA LEU A 79 3.83 -16.31 -6.50
C LEU A 79 3.60 -14.81 -6.34
N ILE A 80 4.62 -14.10 -5.85
CA ILE A 80 4.66 -12.64 -5.89
C ILE A 80 5.57 -12.20 -7.04
N VAL A 81 5.08 -11.33 -7.92
CA VAL A 81 5.89 -10.65 -8.95
C VAL A 81 6.01 -9.18 -8.60
N MET A 82 7.23 -8.66 -8.55
CA MET A 82 7.46 -7.25 -8.25
C MET A 82 8.72 -6.69 -8.91
N GLY A 83 8.73 -5.39 -9.16
CA GLY A 83 9.91 -4.71 -9.70
C GLY A 83 11.08 -4.72 -8.71
N SER A 84 12.29 -4.69 -9.25
CA SER A 84 13.54 -4.57 -8.50
C SER A 84 13.70 -3.22 -7.78
N ARG A 85 12.97 -2.17 -8.20
CA ARG A 85 13.11 -0.79 -7.69
C ARG A 85 11.76 -0.12 -7.43
N GLY A 86 11.77 0.85 -6.51
CA GLY A 86 10.60 1.67 -6.16
C GLY A 86 10.59 3.04 -6.86
N THR A 87 9.62 3.88 -6.49
CA THR A 87 9.40 5.21 -7.09
C THR A 87 10.37 6.28 -6.61
N SER A 88 11.17 6.01 -5.57
CA SER A 88 12.03 6.99 -4.90
C SER A 88 13.47 7.04 -5.41
N GLY A 89 13.80 6.30 -6.48
CA GLY A 89 15.07 6.44 -7.22
C GLY A 89 16.33 6.25 -6.37
N ASP A 90 16.68 5.01 -6.04
CA ASP A 90 18.09 4.68 -5.83
C ASP A 90 18.69 4.39 -7.21
N VAL A 91 19.51 5.34 -7.66
CA VAL A 91 20.05 5.49 -9.02
C VAL A 91 21.37 4.75 -9.23
N ASP A 92 21.97 4.20 -8.18
CA ASP A 92 23.23 3.47 -8.28
C ASP A 92 22.97 1.96 -8.37
N GLY A 93 23.38 1.39 -9.50
CA GLY A 93 23.07 0.03 -9.90
C GLY A 93 23.47 -1.05 -8.90
N TYR A 94 22.92 -2.25 -9.14
CA TYR A 94 23.14 -3.54 -8.47
C TYR A 94 22.31 -3.86 -7.22
N PHE A 95 21.64 -2.91 -6.55
CA PHE A 95 20.87 -3.22 -5.33
C PHE A 95 19.35 -3.35 -5.56
N LEU A 96 18.75 -4.30 -4.83
CA LEU A 96 17.29 -4.41 -4.72
C LEU A 96 16.74 -3.26 -3.87
N GLY A 97 15.58 -2.72 -4.26
CA GLY A 97 14.84 -1.77 -3.44
C GLY A 97 14.45 -2.38 -2.08
N SER A 98 14.40 -1.55 -1.04
CA SER A 98 14.16 -1.97 0.34
C SER A 98 12.87 -2.78 0.53
N VAL A 99 11.82 -2.50 -0.25
CA VAL A 99 10.57 -3.28 -0.25
C VAL A 99 10.79 -4.64 -0.91
N SER A 100 11.37 -4.67 -2.11
CA SER A 100 11.62 -5.89 -2.89
C SER A 100 12.52 -6.86 -2.15
N GLN A 101 13.61 -6.37 -1.57
CA GLN A 101 14.50 -7.17 -0.74
C GLN A 101 13.76 -7.78 0.46
N ARG A 102 12.95 -6.98 1.16
CA ARG A 102 12.23 -7.44 2.35
C ARG A 102 11.12 -8.44 2.03
N VAL A 103 10.42 -8.27 0.91
CA VAL A 103 9.40 -9.22 0.45
C VAL A 103 10.05 -10.53 0.02
N ALA A 104 11.10 -10.49 -0.81
CA ALA A 104 11.86 -11.67 -1.22
C ALA A 104 12.41 -12.48 -0.03
N SER A 105 12.81 -11.81 1.04
CA SER A 105 13.40 -12.46 2.22
C SER A 105 12.37 -13.10 3.17
N LEU A 106 11.11 -12.64 3.17
CA LEU A 106 10.14 -12.95 4.23
C LEU A 106 8.79 -13.48 3.72
N ALA A 107 8.55 -13.50 2.41
CA ALA A 107 7.33 -14.06 1.85
C ALA A 107 7.27 -15.57 2.10
N SER A 108 6.06 -16.09 2.31
CA SER A 108 5.81 -17.53 2.46
C SER A 108 5.75 -18.28 1.13
N CYS A 109 5.86 -17.57 0.01
CA CYS A 109 5.82 -18.11 -1.35
C CYS A 109 6.97 -17.53 -2.19
N PRO A 110 7.31 -18.16 -3.33
CA PRO A 110 8.31 -17.64 -4.25
C PRO A 110 8.08 -16.18 -4.64
N VAL A 111 9.18 -15.45 -4.86
CA VAL A 111 9.16 -14.05 -5.30
C VAL A 111 10.00 -13.92 -6.57
N LEU A 112 9.36 -13.47 -7.64
CA LEU A 112 10.02 -13.13 -8.91
C LEU A 112 10.27 -11.62 -8.97
N ILE A 113 11.54 -11.25 -9.09
CA ILE A 113 11.97 -9.86 -9.24
C ILE A 113 12.22 -9.56 -10.73
N VAL A 114 11.62 -8.48 -11.24
CA VAL A 114 11.75 -8.00 -12.63
C VAL A 114 12.35 -6.60 -12.75
#